data_AF-A0A940UZY1-F1
#
_entry.id   AF-A0A940UZY1-F1
#
_cell.length_a   1.000
_cell.length_b   1.000
_cell.length_c   1.000
_cell.angle_alpha   90.00
_cell.angle_beta   90.00
_cell.angle_gamma   90.00
#
_symmetry.space_group_name_H-M   'P 1'
#
loop_
_entity.id
_entity.type
_entity.pdbx_description
1 polymer ?
#
loop_
_entity_poly.entity_id
_entity_poly.type
_entity_poly.pdbx_seq_one_letter_code
_entity_poly.pdbx_strand_id
1 'polypeptide(L)'
;MAFITSSSLLPKNKLTGPVIATKRSIIALCLSVVLSVIVVIPPFTAHAQGVAAKIPLAHDPVQKINKHFSKQTITYSDGTMLSRDIINGPPKPPPGYELQRSAVAMPEPDTMVAFGTLTVPAFTWVFGCSSVSGAMVAGYYDRNGFPNIYTGPTNGGVMPLDNSSWPTWSDGSTTYP
;
A
#
# COMPACT_ATOMS: atom_id res chain seq x y z
N MET A 1 53.44 18.14 71.84
CA MET A 1 52.57 19.30 72.02
C MET A 1 51.18 18.87 71.58
N ALA A 2 50.31 18.68 72.55
CA ALA A 2 49.05 17.98 72.47
C ALA A 2 47.98 18.82 73.17
N PHE A 3 46.73 18.39 73.07
CA PHE A 3 45.56 18.85 73.83
C PHE A 3 44.96 20.19 73.38
N ILE A 4 43.64 20.43 73.38
CA ILE A 4 42.37 19.68 73.47
C ILE A 4 41.27 20.80 73.51
N THR A 5 39.99 20.44 73.34
CA THR A 5 38.76 21.18 73.76
C THR A 5 38.36 22.48 73.03
N SER A 6 37.10 22.88 72.92
CA SER A 6 35.77 22.30 73.18
C SER A 6 34.70 23.37 72.86
N SER A 7 33.49 22.90 72.55
CA SER A 7 32.19 23.49 72.89
C SER A 7 31.51 24.57 72.04
N SER A 8 30.19 24.34 71.89
CA SER A 8 29.09 25.31 71.80
C SER A 8 28.78 25.79 70.35
N LEU A 9 27.57 25.79 69.78
CA LEU A 9 26.18 25.69 70.25
C LEU A 9 25.26 25.24 69.08
N LEU A 10 24.28 24.38 69.37
CA LEU A 10 23.00 24.30 68.65
C LEU A 10 22.14 25.55 69.02
N PRO A 11 21.07 25.99 68.28
CA PRO A 11 20.11 25.06 67.65
C PRO A 11 19.27 25.54 66.44
N LYS A 12 18.46 24.57 65.94
CA LYS A 12 17.14 24.66 65.24
C LYS A 12 17.11 25.06 63.76
N ASN A 13 16.85 24.07 62.88
CA ASN A 13 15.50 23.90 62.33
C ASN A 13 15.27 22.55 61.61
N LYS A 14 14.32 21.81 62.20
CA LYS A 14 13.34 20.87 61.66
C LYS A 14 13.29 20.52 60.15
N LEU A 15 13.04 19.21 59.96
CA LEU A 15 12.23 18.52 58.92
C LEU A 15 12.92 18.10 57.61
N THR A 16 13.18 16.79 57.46
CA THR A 16 12.45 15.89 56.53
C THR A 16 12.98 14.45 56.68
N GLY A 17 12.11 13.54 57.15
CA GLY A 17 12.37 12.11 57.24
C GLY A 17 12.21 11.35 55.91
N PRO A 18 12.42 10.02 55.91
CA PRO A 18 12.76 9.18 54.74
C PRO A 18 11.59 8.79 53.81
N VAL A 19 10.49 9.55 53.80
CA VAL A 19 9.22 9.12 53.18
C VAL A 19 9.21 9.26 51.65
N ILE A 20 10.07 10.12 51.08
CA ILE A 20 10.04 10.45 49.63
C ILE A 20 10.69 9.35 48.78
N ALA A 21 11.69 8.65 49.31
CA ALA A 21 12.42 7.61 48.57
C ALA A 21 11.54 6.37 48.32
N THR A 22 10.77 5.92 49.32
CA THR A 22 9.93 4.73 49.25
C THR A 22 8.79 4.88 48.23
N LYS A 23 8.22 6.09 48.10
CA LYS A 23 7.16 6.38 47.12
C LYS A 23 7.64 6.29 45.67
N ARG A 24 8.87 6.71 45.38
CA ARG A 24 9.48 6.63 44.04
C ARG A 24 9.82 5.18 43.65
N SER A 25 10.28 4.38 44.61
CA SER A 25 10.57 2.95 44.38
C SER A 25 9.32 2.11 44.13
N ILE A 26 8.19 2.41 44.80
CA ILE A 26 6.92 1.70 44.58
C ILE A 26 6.35 2.01 43.18
N ILE A 27 6.40 3.27 42.74
CA ILE A 27 5.91 3.67 41.41
C ILE A 27 6.74 3.01 40.30
N ALA A 28 8.06 2.94 40.45
CA ALA A 28 8.94 2.28 39.48
C ALA A 28 8.67 0.77 39.38
N LEU A 29 8.39 0.11 40.52
CA LEU A 29 8.06 -1.31 40.56
C LEU A 29 6.69 -1.60 39.93
N CYS A 30 5.69 -0.75 40.17
CA CYS A 30 4.39 -0.86 39.52
C CYS A 30 4.49 -0.64 38.00
N LEU A 31 5.28 0.32 37.54
CA LEU A 31 5.51 0.56 36.11
C LEU A 31 6.22 -0.61 35.44
N SER A 32 7.21 -1.24 36.09
CA SER A 32 7.90 -2.41 35.52
C SER A 32 7.00 -3.64 35.44
N VAL A 33 6.09 -3.83 36.41
CA VAL A 33 5.10 -4.92 36.41
C VAL A 33 4.03 -4.70 35.33
N VAL A 34 3.57 -3.47 35.12
CA VAL A 34 2.62 -3.18 34.04
C VAL A 34 3.25 -3.36 32.66
N LEU A 35 4.51 -2.95 32.48
CA LEU A 35 5.21 -3.10 31.21
C LEU A 35 5.49 -4.56 30.86
N SER A 36 5.76 -5.41 31.85
CA SER A 36 5.97 -6.85 31.62
C SER A 36 4.67 -7.60 31.32
N VAL A 37 3.52 -7.15 31.85
CA VAL A 37 2.21 -7.73 31.50
C VAL A 37 1.82 -7.42 30.04
N ILE A 38 2.19 -6.27 29.50
CA ILE A 38 1.89 -5.89 28.09
C ILE A 38 2.69 -6.74 27.09
N VAL A 39 3.89 -7.21 27.46
CA VAL A 39 4.76 -8.01 26.57
C VAL A 39 4.30 -9.47 26.44
N VAL A 40 3.49 -9.97 27.39
CA VAL A 40 3.05 -11.39 27.42
C VAL A 40 1.69 -11.60 26.72
N ILE A 41 1.00 -10.54 26.31
CA ILE A 41 -0.24 -10.68 25.53
C ILE A 41 0.17 -10.98 24.08
N PRO A 42 -0.07 -12.19 23.55
CA PRO A 42 0.21 -12.46 22.14
C PRO A 42 -0.61 -11.48 21.27
N PRO A 43 -0.04 -10.95 20.17
CA PRO A 43 -0.82 -10.12 19.26
C PRO A 43 -2.01 -10.96 18.81
N PHE A 44 -3.22 -10.43 19.01
CA PHE A 44 -4.44 -11.04 18.51
C PHE A 44 -4.23 -11.40 17.04
N THR A 45 -4.20 -12.70 16.74
CA THR A 45 -4.14 -13.18 15.36
C THR A 45 -5.48 -12.88 14.72
N ALA A 46 -5.53 -11.80 13.95
CA ALA A 46 -6.68 -11.46 13.12
C ALA A 46 -6.86 -12.61 12.11
N HIS A 47 -7.82 -13.49 12.38
CA HIS A 47 -8.25 -14.48 11.41
C HIS A 47 -9.04 -13.74 10.32
N ALA A 48 -8.63 -13.90 9.06
CA ALA A 48 -9.45 -13.49 7.93
C ALA A 48 -10.71 -14.37 7.94
N GLN A 49 -11.83 -13.82 8.39
CA GLN A 49 -13.11 -14.51 8.35
C GLN A 49 -13.43 -14.79 6.87
N GLY A 50 -13.51 -16.06 6.48
CA GLY A 50 -13.93 -16.43 5.13
C GLY A 50 -15.29 -15.80 4.84
N VAL A 51 -15.36 -14.94 3.83
CA VAL A 51 -16.63 -14.33 3.41
C VAL A 51 -17.49 -15.45 2.85
N ALA A 52 -18.53 -15.87 3.58
CA ALA A 52 -19.51 -16.81 3.07
C ALA A 52 -20.08 -16.27 1.74
N ALA A 53 -20.12 -17.13 0.71
CA ALA A 53 -20.66 -16.74 -0.58
C ALA A 53 -22.13 -16.33 -0.43
N LYS A 54 -22.45 -15.08 -0.76
CA LYS A 54 -23.81 -14.56 -0.69
C LYS A 54 -24.65 -15.13 -1.82
N ILE A 55 -25.73 -15.84 -1.49
CA ILE A 55 -26.63 -16.43 -2.49
C ILE A 55 -27.79 -15.46 -2.76
N PRO A 56 -28.08 -15.07 -4.01
CA PRO A 56 -29.24 -14.25 -4.32
C PRO A 56 -30.53 -15.04 -4.05
N LEU A 57 -31.39 -14.54 -3.16
CA LEU A 57 -32.66 -15.16 -2.80
C LEU A 57 -33.81 -14.69 -3.70
N ALA A 58 -33.83 -13.40 -4.04
CA ALA A 58 -34.92 -12.79 -4.78
C ALA A 58 -34.45 -11.63 -5.66
N HIS A 59 -35.08 -11.51 -6.82
CA HIS A 59 -34.94 -10.39 -7.72
C HIS A 59 -36.27 -9.66 -7.79
N ASP A 60 -36.29 -8.38 -7.43
CA ASP A 60 -37.44 -7.54 -7.71
C ASP A 60 -37.62 -7.40 -9.23
N PRO A 61 -38.86 -7.13 -9.71
CA PRO A 61 -39.07 -6.73 -11.09
C PRO A 61 -38.21 -5.51 -11.45
N VAL A 62 -37.70 -5.47 -12.68
CA VAL A 62 -36.92 -4.33 -13.17
C VAL A 62 -37.82 -3.09 -13.19
N GLN A 63 -37.49 -2.09 -12.39
CA GLN A 63 -38.19 -0.82 -12.33
C GLN A 63 -37.59 0.16 -13.32
N LYS A 64 -38.36 0.52 -14.36
CA LYS A 64 -37.96 1.54 -15.33
C LYS A 64 -38.17 2.93 -14.75
N ILE A 65 -37.09 3.62 -14.40
CA ILE A 65 -37.13 4.96 -13.83
C ILE A 65 -37.31 6.01 -14.93
N ASN A 66 -36.58 5.87 -16.04
CA ASN A 66 -36.73 6.71 -17.23
C ASN A 66 -36.36 5.96 -18.52
N LYS A 67 -36.31 6.67 -19.65
CA LYS A 67 -36.00 6.09 -20.97
C LYS A 67 -34.64 5.35 -21.02
N HIS A 68 -33.66 5.83 -20.26
CA HIS A 68 -32.27 5.38 -20.30
C HIS A 68 -31.84 4.69 -19.00
N PHE A 69 -32.71 4.59 -18.00
CA PHE A 69 -32.35 4.12 -16.68
C PHE A 69 -33.42 3.22 -16.07
N SER A 70 -32.99 2.03 -15.66
CA SER A 70 -33.79 1.09 -14.89
C SER A 70 -33.00 0.60 -13.68
N LYS A 71 -33.70 0.26 -12.60
CA LYS A 71 -33.13 -0.32 -11.38
C LYS A 71 -33.72 -1.70 -11.11
N GLN A 72 -32.93 -2.56 -10.49
CA GLN A 72 -33.40 -3.82 -9.95
C GLN A 72 -32.74 -4.07 -8.60
N THR A 73 -33.51 -4.48 -7.62
CA THR A 73 -32.97 -4.84 -6.31
C THR A 73 -32.83 -6.36 -6.22
N ILE A 74 -31.70 -6.80 -5.68
CA ILE A 74 -31.36 -8.20 -5.46
C ILE A 74 -31.17 -8.37 -3.96
N THR A 75 -31.97 -9.22 -3.34
CA THR A 75 -31.85 -9.53 -1.91
C THR A 75 -31.07 -10.83 -1.74
N TYR A 76 -30.00 -10.79 -0.97
CA TYR A 76 -29.14 -11.93 -0.69
C TYR A 76 -29.55 -12.68 0.59
N SER A 77 -29.01 -13.89 0.76
CA SER A 77 -29.28 -14.79 1.88
C SER A 77 -28.96 -14.24 3.27
N ASP A 78 -28.06 -13.25 3.34
CA ASP A 78 -27.68 -12.54 4.56
C ASP A 78 -28.53 -11.29 4.84
N GLY A 79 -29.58 -11.06 4.03
CA GLY A 79 -30.42 -9.87 4.08
C GLY A 79 -29.81 -8.64 3.43
N THR A 80 -28.59 -8.72 2.86
CA THR A 80 -28.01 -7.59 2.14
C THR A 80 -28.72 -7.38 0.81
N MET A 81 -28.95 -6.11 0.46
CA MET A 81 -29.63 -5.71 -0.76
C MET A 81 -28.61 -5.08 -1.71
N LEU A 82 -28.54 -5.58 -2.94
CA LEU A 82 -27.74 -5.01 -4.01
C LEU A 82 -28.65 -4.31 -5.02
N SER A 83 -28.33 -3.07 -5.35
CA SER A 83 -29.02 -2.33 -6.41
C SER A 83 -28.24 -2.52 -7.73
N ARG A 84 -28.90 -3.14 -8.71
CA ARG A 84 -28.45 -3.22 -10.10
C ARG A 84 -29.00 -2.02 -10.86
N ASP A 85 -28.11 -1.13 -11.24
CA ASP A 85 -28.40 0.02 -12.09
C ASP A 85 -28.14 -0.34 -13.56
N ILE A 86 -29.17 -0.23 -14.41
CA ILE A 86 -29.12 -0.54 -15.84
C ILE A 86 -29.24 0.76 -16.61
N ILE A 87 -28.13 1.19 -17.22
CA ILE A 87 -28.06 2.42 -18.03
C ILE A 87 -28.02 2.04 -19.51
N ASN A 88 -29.12 2.32 -20.23
CA ASN A 88 -29.25 2.08 -21.66
C ASN A 88 -29.10 3.40 -22.43
N GLY A 89 -27.91 3.68 -22.94
CA GLY A 89 -27.68 4.78 -23.87
C GLY A 89 -28.31 4.51 -25.24
N PRO A 90 -28.77 5.53 -25.98
CA PRO A 90 -29.17 5.34 -27.37
C PRO A 90 -27.96 4.85 -28.19
N PRO A 91 -28.14 3.89 -29.11
CA PRO A 91 -27.04 3.41 -29.97
C PRO A 91 -26.58 4.51 -30.94
N LYS A 92 -27.41 5.51 -31.19
CA LYS A 92 -27.06 6.70 -31.97
C LYS A 92 -26.45 7.74 -31.03
N PRO A 93 -25.19 8.14 -31.26
CA PRO A 93 -24.55 9.13 -30.43
C PRO A 93 -25.23 10.50 -30.57
N PRO A 94 -25.14 11.38 -29.55
CA PRO A 94 -25.78 12.70 -29.60
C PRO A 94 -25.32 13.54 -30.80
N PRO A 95 -26.24 14.26 -31.47
CA PRO A 95 -25.88 15.15 -32.57
C PRO A 95 -25.03 16.33 -32.10
N GLY A 96 -24.25 16.93 -33.00
CA GLY A 96 -23.42 18.12 -32.72
C GLY A 96 -22.00 17.82 -32.23
N TYR A 97 -21.59 16.55 -32.27
CA TYR A 97 -20.27 16.08 -31.86
C TYR A 97 -19.60 15.21 -32.95
N GLU A 98 -20.03 15.34 -34.20
CA GLU A 98 -19.56 14.54 -35.33
C GLU A 98 -18.07 14.78 -35.60
N LEU A 99 -17.60 16.02 -35.44
CA LEU A 99 -16.18 16.37 -35.63
C LEU A 99 -15.29 15.70 -34.58
N GLN A 100 -15.69 15.71 -33.30
CA GLN A 100 -14.92 15.09 -32.21
C GLN A 100 -14.91 13.56 -32.31
N ARG A 101 -15.92 12.97 -32.97
CA ARG A 101 -16.01 11.53 -33.23
C ARG A 101 -15.52 11.14 -34.63
N SER A 102 -15.03 12.10 -35.41
CA SER A 102 -14.45 11.79 -36.70
C SER A 102 -13.21 10.94 -36.49
N ALA A 103 -13.09 9.85 -37.26
CA ALA A 103 -11.90 9.03 -37.22
C ALA A 103 -10.69 9.91 -37.53
N VAL A 104 -9.68 9.85 -36.68
CA VAL A 104 -8.39 10.46 -37.01
C VAL A 104 -7.82 9.65 -38.16
N ALA A 105 -7.60 10.31 -39.30
CA ALA A 105 -6.88 9.70 -40.41
C ALA A 105 -5.45 9.43 -39.94
N MET A 106 -5.17 8.19 -39.59
CA MET A 106 -3.80 7.76 -39.38
C MET A 106 -3.12 7.66 -40.74
N PRO A 107 -1.85 8.06 -40.87
CA PRO A 107 -1.09 7.76 -42.07
C PRO A 107 -1.13 6.26 -42.33
N GLU A 108 -1.13 5.87 -43.61
CA GLU A 108 -1.06 4.46 -43.99
C GLU A 108 0.18 3.83 -43.33
N PRO A 109 0.02 2.71 -42.60
CA PRO A 109 1.15 2.10 -41.92
C PRO A 109 2.21 1.72 -42.94
N ASP A 110 3.39 2.33 -42.84
CA ASP A 110 4.52 1.91 -43.65
C ASP A 110 4.96 0.52 -43.16
N THR A 111 4.67 -0.50 -43.97
CA THR A 111 4.94 -1.90 -43.65
C THR A 111 6.42 -2.20 -43.52
N MET A 112 7.30 -1.34 -44.05
CA MET A 112 8.75 -1.45 -43.89
C MET A 112 9.24 -0.97 -42.52
N VAL A 113 8.46 -0.16 -41.79
CA VAL A 113 8.72 0.30 -40.40
C VAL A 113 7.67 -0.19 -39.40
N ALA A 114 6.73 -1.03 -39.82
CA ALA A 114 5.69 -1.60 -38.96
C ALA A 114 6.26 -2.45 -37.81
N PHE A 115 7.49 -2.96 -37.95
CA PHE A 115 8.19 -3.73 -36.94
C PHE A 115 9.50 -3.05 -36.58
N GLY A 116 9.56 -2.48 -35.37
CA GLY A 116 10.79 -2.01 -34.76
C GLY A 116 11.24 -2.97 -33.67
N THR A 117 12.39 -3.61 -33.85
CA THR A 117 13.04 -4.36 -32.76
C THR A 117 13.76 -3.36 -31.87
N LEU A 118 13.29 -3.21 -30.63
CA LEU A 118 13.95 -2.39 -29.62
C LEU A 118 14.87 -3.25 -28.77
N THR A 119 16.09 -2.78 -28.54
CA THR A 119 16.98 -3.38 -27.53
C THR A 119 16.52 -2.91 -26.15
N VAL A 120 15.66 -3.71 -25.52
CA VAL A 120 15.18 -3.49 -24.16
C VAL A 120 15.91 -4.40 -23.17
N PRO A 121 16.03 -4.03 -21.88
CA PRO A 121 16.48 -4.96 -20.85
C PRO A 121 15.65 -6.24 -20.82
N ALA A 122 16.28 -7.38 -20.54
CA ALA A 122 15.64 -8.67 -20.43
C ALA A 122 15.51 -9.08 -18.95
N PHE A 123 14.41 -8.66 -18.32
CA PHE A 123 14.12 -8.99 -16.92
C PHE A 123 13.25 -10.23 -16.77
N THR A 124 13.39 -10.92 -15.63
CA THR A 124 12.55 -12.06 -15.28
C THR A 124 11.16 -11.59 -14.87
N TRP A 125 10.14 -12.36 -15.26
CA TRP A 125 8.73 -12.04 -15.03
C TRP A 125 8.28 -12.39 -13.59
N VAL A 126 8.63 -11.54 -12.62
CA VAL A 126 8.37 -11.84 -11.19
C VAL A 126 7.25 -11.01 -10.54
N PHE A 127 6.83 -9.90 -11.16
CA PHE A 127 5.78 -9.01 -10.63
C PHE A 127 4.56 -8.84 -11.57
N GLY A 128 4.40 -9.75 -12.53
CA GLY A 128 3.34 -9.70 -13.54
C GLY A 128 3.72 -8.94 -14.81
N CYS A 129 2.80 -8.93 -15.79
CA CYS A 129 3.14 -8.50 -17.14
C CYS A 129 3.37 -6.98 -17.26
N SER A 130 2.53 -6.17 -16.62
CA SER A 130 2.59 -4.71 -16.81
C SER A 130 3.81 -4.08 -16.13
N SER A 131 4.18 -4.57 -14.94
CA SER A 131 5.32 -4.07 -14.16
C SER A 131 6.66 -4.37 -14.86
N VAL A 132 6.85 -5.63 -15.26
CA VAL A 132 8.09 -6.09 -15.89
C VAL A 132 8.27 -5.47 -17.28
N SER A 133 7.21 -5.47 -18.12
CA SER A 133 7.28 -4.80 -19.43
C SER A 133 7.49 -3.29 -19.29
N GLY A 134 6.86 -2.65 -18.30
CA GLY A 134 7.08 -1.24 -17.99
C GLY A 134 8.55 -0.94 -17.64
N ALA A 135 9.19 -1.78 -16.84
CA ALA A 135 10.61 -1.64 -16.50
C ALA A 135 11.54 -1.80 -17.73
N MET A 136 11.21 -2.72 -18.64
CA MET A 136 11.96 -2.90 -19.90
C MET A 136 11.85 -1.65 -20.80
N VAL A 137 10.64 -1.10 -20.95
CA VAL A 137 10.40 0.12 -21.73
C VAL A 137 11.09 1.32 -21.10
N ALA A 138 11.00 1.47 -19.77
CA ALA A 138 11.68 2.53 -19.04
C ALA A 138 13.21 2.46 -19.23
N GLY A 139 13.78 1.26 -19.13
CA GLY A 139 15.21 1.06 -19.38
C GLY A 139 15.62 1.36 -20.83
N TYR A 140 14.77 1.10 -21.81
CA TYR A 140 15.05 1.53 -23.18
C TYR A 140 15.18 3.05 -23.28
N TYR A 141 14.21 3.79 -22.75
CA TYR A 141 14.22 5.26 -22.81
C TYR A 141 15.35 5.90 -22.00
N ASP A 142 15.73 5.29 -20.87
CA ASP A 142 16.89 5.68 -20.06
C ASP A 142 18.18 5.80 -20.90
N ARG A 143 18.26 5.02 -21.98
CA ARG A 143 19.41 4.98 -22.91
C ARG A 143 19.15 5.67 -24.25
N ASN A 144 17.90 6.03 -24.56
CA ASN A 144 17.48 6.51 -25.88
C ASN A 144 16.75 7.86 -25.79
N GLY A 145 17.43 8.86 -25.22
CA GLY A 145 17.00 10.26 -25.26
C GLY A 145 16.31 10.79 -23.99
N PHE A 146 16.04 9.93 -23.01
CA PHE A 146 15.48 10.34 -21.72
C PHE A 146 16.38 9.86 -20.58
N PRO A 147 17.54 10.52 -20.35
CA PRO A 147 18.47 10.09 -19.31
C PRO A 147 17.86 10.26 -17.92
N ASN A 148 18.37 9.48 -16.95
CA ASN A 148 17.96 9.52 -15.55
C ASN A 148 16.50 9.07 -15.30
N ILE A 149 15.93 8.24 -16.18
CA ILE A 149 14.68 7.51 -15.86
C ILE A 149 14.97 6.49 -14.76
N TYR A 150 16.15 5.87 -14.84
CA TYR A 150 16.74 5.15 -13.73
C TYR A 150 17.88 5.98 -13.14
N THR A 151 17.99 6.01 -11.82
CA THR A 151 19.09 6.67 -11.10
C THR A 151 19.59 5.80 -9.95
N GLY A 152 19.50 4.49 -10.11
CA GLY A 152 19.93 3.53 -9.09
C GLY A 152 21.43 3.23 -9.14
N PRO A 153 21.90 2.26 -8.33
CA PRO A 153 23.33 2.07 -8.05
C PRO A 153 24.15 1.45 -9.19
N THR A 154 23.51 0.98 -10.25
CA THR A 154 24.18 0.23 -11.32
C THR A 154 24.72 1.15 -12.41
N ASN A 155 25.83 0.75 -13.04
CA ASN A 155 26.39 1.37 -14.25
C ASN A 155 26.44 2.91 -14.23
N GLY A 156 26.73 3.53 -13.08
CA GLY A 156 26.78 4.98 -12.95
C GLY A 156 25.42 5.68 -13.08
N GLY A 157 24.33 5.01 -12.67
CA GLY A 157 22.96 5.53 -12.81
C GLY A 157 22.27 5.07 -14.09
N VAL A 158 22.78 4.05 -14.78
CA VAL A 158 22.14 3.47 -15.97
C VAL A 158 21.52 2.13 -15.59
N MET A 159 20.28 1.89 -16.06
CA MET A 159 19.57 0.64 -15.80
C MET A 159 20.46 -0.56 -16.22
N PRO A 160 20.43 -1.73 -15.54
CA PRO A 160 21.05 -2.95 -16.06
C PRO A 160 20.27 -3.48 -17.29
N LEU A 161 20.91 -4.33 -18.10
CA LEU A 161 20.25 -4.98 -19.25
C LEU A 161 19.63 -6.33 -18.88
N ASP A 162 19.88 -6.81 -17.67
CA ASP A 162 19.43 -8.11 -17.17
C ASP A 162 19.20 -8.05 -15.65
N ASN A 163 18.99 -9.22 -15.05
CA ASN A 163 18.70 -9.34 -13.62
C ASN A 163 19.95 -9.37 -12.71
N SER A 164 21.15 -9.26 -13.26
CA SER A 164 22.42 -9.48 -12.51
C SER A 164 22.61 -8.55 -11.32
N SER A 165 21.94 -7.40 -11.33
CA SER A 165 22.05 -6.37 -10.29
C SER A 165 20.91 -6.36 -9.29
N TRP A 166 19.88 -7.19 -9.49
CA TRP A 166 18.70 -7.21 -8.63
C TRP A 166 18.78 -8.37 -7.62
N PRO A 167 18.41 -8.15 -6.36
CA PRO A 167 18.30 -9.23 -5.40
C PRO A 167 17.09 -10.13 -5.72
N THR A 168 17.09 -11.32 -5.13
CA THR A 168 15.92 -12.18 -5.14
C THR A 168 14.85 -11.65 -4.17
N TRP A 169 13.60 -11.98 -4.45
CA TRP A 169 12.42 -11.61 -3.69
C TRP A 169 11.61 -12.87 -3.37
N SER A 170 10.91 -12.92 -2.24
CA SER A 170 10.01 -14.04 -1.93
C SER A 170 8.60 -13.56 -1.68
N ASP A 171 7.63 -14.29 -2.22
CA ASP A 171 6.21 -14.10 -1.95
C ASP A 171 5.74 -14.81 -0.66
N GLY A 172 6.67 -15.45 0.07
CA GLY A 172 6.40 -16.27 1.24
C GLY A 172 6.14 -17.75 0.92
N SER A 173 6.04 -18.13 -0.35
CA SER A 173 5.95 -19.53 -0.80
C SER A 173 7.11 -19.95 -1.69
N THR A 174 7.56 -19.07 -2.58
CA THR A 174 8.64 -19.29 -3.53
C THR A 174 9.52 -18.04 -3.60
N THR A 175 10.79 -18.21 -3.94
CA THR A 175 11.74 -17.12 -4.15
C THR A 175 11.94 -16.91 -5.65
N TYR A 176 11.89 -15.67 -6.09
CA TYR A 176 11.94 -15.22 -7.47
C TYR A 176 12.75 -13.92 -7.62
N PRO A 177 13.40 -13.71 -8.77
CA PRO A 177 13.88 -14.76 -9.66
C PRO A 177 14.96 -15.59 -8.98
#